data_AF-A0A4Q4XRI6-F1
#
_entry.id   AF-A0A4Q4XRI6-F1
#
_cell.length_a   1.000
_cell.length_b   1.000
_cell.length_c   1.000
_cell.angle_alpha   90.00
_cell.angle_beta   90.00
_cell.angle_gamma   90.00
#
_symmetry.space_group_name_H-M   'P 1'
#
loop_
_entity.id
_entity.type
_entity.pdbx_description
1 polymer ?
#
loop_
_entity_poly.entity_id
_entity_poly.type
_entity_poly.pdbx_seq_one_letter_code
_entity_poly.pdbx_strand_id
1 'polypeptide(L)'
;MPQESVIADLGAVVKTKSGEFMYQCHIEKPDGTQCGTLIKNEKHNIGSHRKMHNPDSKYAADQAAFAQPIMCRETVHDDDGTAKDCGFSMRSKHLMLAHYRRDHGLKGTGEAAKLYGKYGV
;
A
#
# COMPACT_ATOMS: atom_id res chain seq x y z
N MET A 1 17.63 5.97 -26.13
CA MET A 1 18.03 4.63 -25.64
C MET A 1 17.36 4.42 -24.30
N PRO A 2 16.65 3.30 -24.04
CA PRO A 2 16.04 3.08 -22.73
C PRO A 2 17.15 2.97 -21.69
N GLN A 3 17.11 3.83 -20.66
CA GLN A 3 18.08 3.80 -19.58
C GLN A 3 17.94 2.47 -18.83
N GLU A 4 18.93 1.61 -18.96
CA GLU A 4 19.11 0.44 -18.10
C GLU A 4 19.23 0.95 -16.66
N SER A 5 18.17 0.77 -15.89
CA SER A 5 18.14 1.23 -14.51
C SER A 5 19.18 0.45 -13.72
N VAL A 6 19.98 1.15 -12.91
CA VAL A 6 21.02 0.64 -11.97
C VAL A 6 20.41 -0.22 -10.85
N ILE A 7 19.21 -0.79 -11.06
CA ILE A 7 18.35 -1.49 -10.10
C ILE A 7 18.01 -2.90 -10.64
N ALA A 8 18.82 -3.42 -11.56
CA ALA A 8 18.62 -4.69 -12.25
C ALA A 8 18.97 -5.95 -11.43
N ASP A 9 19.49 -5.81 -10.20
CA ASP A 9 19.97 -6.95 -9.42
C ASP A 9 18.84 -7.82 -8.84
N LEU A 10 17.63 -7.27 -8.65
CA LEU A 10 16.53 -7.94 -7.93
C LEU A 10 15.21 -8.01 -8.72
N GLY A 11 15.30 -7.82 -10.04
CA GLY A 11 14.15 -7.82 -10.92
C GLY A 11 14.54 -7.53 -12.37
N ALA A 12 13.58 -7.60 -13.27
CA ALA A 12 13.80 -7.43 -14.71
C ALA A 12 12.89 -6.34 -15.29
N VAL A 13 13.37 -5.59 -16.28
CA VAL A 13 12.49 -4.72 -17.08
C VAL A 13 11.82 -5.57 -18.15
N VAL A 14 10.49 -5.61 -18.12
CA VAL A 14 9.66 -6.36 -19.06
C VAL A 14 8.80 -5.42 -19.88
N LYS A 15 8.56 -5.78 -21.14
CA LYS A 15 7.63 -5.07 -22.00
C LYS A 15 6.26 -5.73 -21.91
N THR A 16 5.24 -4.95 -21.53
CA THR A 16 3.86 -5.44 -21.46
C THR A 16 3.27 -5.63 -22.86
N LYS A 17 2.13 -6.33 -22.94
CA LYS A 17 1.35 -6.46 -24.19
C LYS A 17 0.93 -5.10 -24.76
N SER A 18 0.75 -4.10 -23.90
CA SER A 18 0.44 -2.71 -24.27
C SER A 18 1.64 -1.91 -24.79
N GLY A 19 2.84 -2.49 -24.75
CA GLY A 19 4.09 -1.84 -25.19
C GLY A 19 4.78 -1.00 -24.11
N GLU A 20 4.21 -0.90 -22.90
CA GLU A 20 4.80 -0.18 -21.77
C GLU A 20 5.93 -0.99 -21.12
N PHE A 21 7.02 -0.32 -20.74
CA PHE A 21 8.13 -0.91 -20.00
C PHE A 21 7.85 -0.87 -18.49
N MET A 22 7.71 -2.04 -17.89
CA MET A 22 7.49 -2.21 -16.45
C MET A 22 8.66 -2.96 -15.82
N TYR A 23 8.88 -2.74 -14.54
CA TYR A 23 9.82 -3.50 -13.73
C TYR A 23 9.08 -4.67 -13.05
N GLN A 24 9.54 -5.90 -13.27
CA GLN A 24 9.07 -7.10 -12.59
C GLN A 24 10.00 -7.40 -11.41
N CYS A 25 9.44 -7.41 -10.19
CA CYS A 25 10.21 -7.72 -8.98
C CYS A 25 10.39 -9.23 -8.81
N HIS A 26 11.62 -9.69 -8.54
CA HIS A 26 11.94 -11.11 -8.32
C HIS A 26 12.37 -11.42 -6.88
N ILE A 27 12.21 -10.45 -5.95
CA ILE A 27 12.55 -10.66 -4.54
C ILE A 27 11.69 -11.79 -3.97
N GLU A 28 12.35 -12.72 -3.28
CA GLU A 28 11.69 -13.79 -2.54
C GLU A 28 10.96 -13.23 -1.32
N LYS A 29 9.71 -13.62 -1.17
CA LYS A 29 8.89 -13.30 0.00
C LYS A 29 9.28 -14.20 1.18
N PRO A 30 8.88 -13.84 2.41
CA PRO A 30 9.10 -14.70 3.59
C PRO A 30 8.50 -16.10 3.46
N ASP A 31 7.47 -16.28 2.63
CA ASP A 31 6.84 -17.59 2.34
C ASP A 31 7.59 -18.42 1.28
N GLY A 32 8.71 -17.92 0.74
CA GLY A 32 9.52 -18.60 -0.27
C GLY A 32 9.02 -18.42 -1.70
N THR A 33 7.88 -17.75 -1.94
CA THR A 33 7.45 -17.42 -3.30
C THR A 33 8.12 -16.15 -3.83
N GLN A 34 8.33 -16.09 -5.15
CA GLN A 34 8.82 -14.87 -5.80
C GLN A 34 7.71 -13.79 -5.85
N CYS A 35 8.09 -12.52 -5.72
CA CYS A 35 7.15 -11.40 -5.76
C CYS A 35 6.35 -11.32 -7.08
N GLY A 36 7.04 -11.32 -8.22
CA GLY A 36 6.45 -11.26 -9.56
C GLY A 36 5.68 -9.98 -9.90
N THR A 37 5.64 -8.99 -9.00
CA THR A 37 4.82 -7.78 -9.18
C THR A 37 5.38 -6.88 -10.28
N LEU A 38 4.52 -6.40 -11.17
CA LEU A 38 4.84 -5.42 -12.20
C LEU A 38 4.64 -3.99 -11.67
N ILE A 39 5.66 -3.15 -11.83
CA ILE A 39 5.74 -1.79 -11.29
C ILE A 39 6.16 -0.87 -12.42
N LYS A 40 5.69 0.38 -12.42
CA LYS A 40 6.24 1.39 -13.34
C LYS A 40 7.77 1.45 -13.19
N ASN A 41 8.48 1.44 -14.32
CA ASN A 41 9.94 1.47 -14.37
C ASN A 41 10.51 2.84 -13.99
N GLU A 42 10.22 3.29 -12.77
CA GLU A 42 10.66 4.55 -12.19
C GLU A 42 11.35 4.26 -10.86
N LYS A 43 12.52 4.86 -10.65
CA LYS A 43 13.37 4.61 -9.46
C LYS A 43 12.62 4.74 -8.14
N HIS A 44 11.74 5.75 -8.02
CA HIS A 44 10.95 5.97 -6.81
C HIS A 44 9.97 4.81 -6.54
N ASN A 45 9.27 4.32 -7.58
CA ASN A 45 8.29 3.24 -7.44
C ASN A 45 8.98 1.92 -7.10
N ILE A 46 10.08 1.59 -7.78
CA ILE A 46 10.87 0.38 -7.52
C ILE A 46 11.44 0.43 -6.10
N GLY A 47 12.04 1.56 -5.71
CA GLY A 47 12.62 1.74 -4.38
C GLY A 47 11.57 1.67 -3.25
N SER A 48 10.38 2.24 -3.46
CA SER A 48 9.28 2.17 -2.50
C SER A 48 8.77 0.73 -2.35
N HIS A 49 8.53 0.03 -3.47
CA HIS A 49 8.09 -1.36 -3.45
C HIS A 49 9.08 -2.25 -2.71
N ARG A 50 10.39 -2.15 -2.98
CA ARG A 50 11.39 -3.00 -2.32
C ARG A 50 11.35 -2.94 -0.79
N LYS A 51 10.92 -1.81 -0.20
CA LYS A 51 10.79 -1.67 1.26
C LYS A 51 9.76 -2.61 1.86
N MET A 52 8.79 -3.08 1.08
CA MET A 52 7.80 -4.04 1.54
C MET A 52 8.39 -5.45 1.80
N HIS A 53 9.52 -5.77 1.16
CA HIS A 53 10.23 -7.04 1.36
C HIS A 53 11.20 -7.00 2.53
N ASN A 54 11.44 -5.83 3.12
CA ASN A 54 12.19 -5.73 4.36
C ASN A 54 11.21 -5.90 5.53
N PRO A 55 11.21 -7.05 6.24
CA PRO A 55 10.28 -7.29 7.34
C PRO A 55 10.46 -6.30 8.50
N ASP A 56 11.67 -5.76 8.67
CA ASP A 56 11.98 -4.74 9.69
C ASP A 56 11.55 -3.32 9.27
N SER A 57 11.03 -3.15 8.06
CA SER A 57 10.53 -1.84 7.63
C SER A 57 9.19 -1.53 8.27
N LYS A 58 9.06 -0.30 8.79
CA LYS A 58 7.76 0.27 9.19
C LYS A 58 6.69 0.10 8.10
N TYR A 59 7.08 0.18 6.83
CA TYR A 59 6.15 0.02 5.72
C TYR A 59 5.59 -1.40 5.61
N ALA A 60 6.44 -2.42 5.80
CA ALA A 60 6.01 -3.82 5.84
C ALA A 60 5.09 -4.07 7.04
N ALA A 61 5.44 -3.53 8.22
CA ALA A 61 4.60 -3.62 9.41
C ALA A 61 3.22 -2.95 9.21
N ASP A 62 3.15 -1.79 8.56
CA ASP A 62 1.88 -1.11 8.28
C ASP A 62 1.03 -1.83 7.22
N GLN A 63 1.65 -2.63 6.34
CA GLN A 63 0.95 -3.45 5.36
C GLN A 63 0.47 -4.80 5.91
N ALA A 64 1.02 -5.25 7.05
CA ALA A 64 0.65 -6.51 7.65
C ALA A 64 -0.87 -6.59 7.89
N ALA A 65 -1.44 -7.76 7.56
CA ALA A 65 -2.86 -7.99 7.75
C ALA A 65 -3.19 -8.03 9.26
N PHE A 66 -4.30 -7.39 9.64
CA PHE A 66 -4.89 -7.59 10.95
C PHE A 66 -5.38 -9.03 11.10
N ALA A 67 -5.38 -9.54 12.33
CA ALA A 67 -5.90 -10.89 12.62
C ALA A 67 -7.36 -11.04 12.19
N GLN A 68 -8.15 -9.97 12.29
CA GLN A 68 -9.49 -9.87 11.73
C GLN A 68 -9.67 -8.51 11.05
N PRO A 69 -10.45 -8.43 9.96
CA PRO A 69 -10.79 -7.15 9.37
C PRO A 69 -11.50 -6.24 10.36
N ILE A 70 -11.11 -4.98 10.40
CA ILE A 70 -11.69 -3.95 11.27
C ILE A 70 -12.64 -3.11 10.44
N MET A 71 -13.89 -3.00 10.88
CA MET A 71 -14.90 -2.18 10.20
C MET A 71 -14.78 -0.71 10.60
N CYS A 72 -14.82 0.20 9.63
CA CYS A 72 -14.88 1.63 9.88
C CYS A 72 -16.20 1.98 10.57
N ARG A 73 -16.11 2.71 11.69
CA ARG A 73 -17.24 3.14 12.53
C ARG A 73 -17.64 4.60 12.33
N GLU A 74 -17.07 5.26 11.32
CA GLU A 74 -17.42 6.65 11.00
C GLU A 74 -18.61 6.71 10.06
N THR A 75 -19.24 7.88 10.03
CA THR A 75 -20.23 8.22 9.00
C THR A 75 -19.56 8.93 7.83
N VAL A 76 -20.04 8.67 6.62
CA VAL A 76 -19.78 9.49 5.43
C VAL A 76 -21.05 10.27 5.09
N HIS A 77 -20.89 11.48 4.56
CA HIS A 77 -22.00 12.28 4.05
C HIS A 77 -22.03 12.15 2.53
N ASP A 78 -23.19 11.81 1.97
CA ASP A 78 -23.43 11.89 0.53
C ASP A 78 -23.61 13.37 0.09
N ASP A 79 -23.56 13.64 -1.21
CA ASP A 79 -23.78 14.98 -1.78
C ASP A 79 -25.14 15.60 -1.40
N ASP A 80 -26.13 14.75 -1.09
CA ASP A 80 -27.46 15.16 -0.59
C ASP A 80 -27.46 15.54 0.91
N GLY A 81 -26.32 15.42 1.60
CA GLY A 81 -26.18 15.73 3.02
C GLY A 81 -26.64 14.61 3.96
N THR A 82 -27.16 13.51 3.43
CA THR A 82 -27.51 12.32 4.22
C THR A 82 -26.25 11.65 4.77
N ALA A 83 -26.24 11.41 6.09
CA ALA A 83 -25.17 10.67 6.76
C ALA A 83 -25.48 9.17 6.75
N LYS A 84 -24.51 8.36 6.31
CA LYS A 84 -24.58 6.90 6.37
C LYS A 84 -23.35 6.32 7.05
N ASP A 85 -23.50 5.17 7.69
CA ASP A 85 -22.37 4.37 8.17
C ASP A 85 -21.42 4.07 7.00
N CYS A 86 -20.14 4.31 7.21
CA CYS A 86 -19.13 4.03 6.19
C CYS A 86 -19.01 2.52 5.93
N GLY A 87 -18.91 1.71 7.00
CA GLY A 87 -18.86 0.26 6.91
C GLY A 87 -17.67 -0.31 6.12
N PHE A 88 -16.64 0.50 5.81
CA PHE A 88 -15.49 0.01 5.04
C PHE A 88 -14.66 -0.99 5.86
N SER A 89 -14.34 -2.14 5.27
CA SER A 89 -13.55 -3.21 5.91
C SER A 89 -12.05 -2.98 5.71
N MET A 90 -11.37 -2.59 6.78
CA MET A 90 -9.93 -2.32 6.80
C MET A 90 -9.18 -3.58 7.21
N ARG A 91 -8.20 -3.99 6.39
CA ARG A 91 -7.43 -5.22 6.63
C ARG A 91 -6.00 -4.98 7.11
N SER A 92 -5.52 -3.74 7.10
CA SER A 92 -4.18 -3.36 7.55
C SER A 92 -4.13 -1.88 7.92
N LYS A 93 -3.08 -1.44 8.63
CA LYS A 93 -2.85 -0.02 8.97
C LYS A 93 -2.74 0.85 7.73
N HIS A 94 -2.10 0.34 6.68
CA HIS A 94 -1.98 1.02 5.40
C HIS A 94 -3.36 1.30 4.77
N LEU A 95 -4.24 0.30 4.71
CA LEU A 95 -5.60 0.46 4.20
C LEU A 95 -6.44 1.40 5.06
N MET A 96 -6.30 1.31 6.38
CA MET A 96 -6.95 2.23 7.32
C MET A 96 -6.55 3.68 7.05
N LEU A 97 -5.26 3.98 6.91
CA LEU A 97 -4.80 5.34 6.58
C LEU A 97 -5.27 5.82 5.22
N ALA A 98 -5.18 4.97 4.19
CA ALA A 98 -5.59 5.33 2.83
C ALA A 98 -7.09 5.68 2.79
N HIS A 99 -7.92 4.85 3.44
CA HIS A 99 -9.35 5.08 3.59
C HIS A 99 -9.64 6.40 4.32
N TYR A 100 -9.08 6.61 5.51
CA TYR A 100 -9.34 7.82 6.29
C TYR A 100 -8.87 9.11 5.61
N ARG A 101 -7.79 9.06 4.83
CA ARG A 101 -7.34 10.23 4.04
C ARG A 101 -8.31 10.58 2.93
N ARG A 102 -8.86 9.57 2.26
CA ARG A 102 -9.77 9.74 1.12
C ARG A 102 -11.17 10.12 1.57
N ASP A 103 -11.70 9.40 2.55
CA ASP A 103 -13.13 9.40 2.86
C ASP A 103 -13.47 10.18 4.15
N HIS A 104 -12.48 10.43 5.02
CA HIS A 104 -12.66 11.09 6.32
C HIS A 104 -11.68 12.25 6.58
N GLY A 105 -10.95 12.68 5.55
CA GLY A 105 -10.13 13.89 5.57
C GLY A 105 -8.94 13.89 6.53
N LEU A 106 -8.37 12.74 6.89
CA LEU A 106 -7.19 12.65 7.76
C LEU A 106 -5.97 13.36 7.14
N LYS A 107 -5.39 14.37 7.81
CA LYS A 107 -4.40 15.28 7.18
C LYS A 107 -2.94 15.09 7.61
N GLY A 108 -2.66 14.32 8.66
CA GLY A 108 -1.28 14.26 9.20
C GLY A 108 -0.88 12.98 9.93
N THR A 109 0.43 12.86 10.21
CA THR A 109 1.04 11.73 10.94
C THR A 109 0.63 11.67 12.41
N GLY A 110 0.37 12.81 13.05
CA GLY A 110 -0.15 12.86 14.42
C GLY A 110 -1.57 12.31 14.54
N GLU A 111 -2.38 12.42 13.48
CA GLU A 111 -3.73 11.86 13.44
C GLU A 111 -3.72 10.35 13.18
N ALA A 112 -2.72 9.85 12.46
CA ALA A 112 -2.54 8.42 12.23
C ALA A 112 -2.39 7.63 13.54
N ALA A 113 -1.56 8.10 14.48
CA ALA A 113 -1.37 7.44 15.77
C ALA A 113 -2.66 7.43 16.61
N LYS A 114 -3.43 8.53 16.58
CA LYS A 114 -4.74 8.61 17.25
C LYS A 114 -5.75 7.64 16.64
N LEU A 115 -5.77 7.55 15.31
CA LEU A 115 -6.63 6.62 14.58
C LEU A 115 -6.30 5.16 14.94
N TYR A 116 -5.02 4.81 15.00
CA TYR A 116 -4.60 3.48 15.41
C TYR A 116 -5.04 3.16 16.84
N GLY A 117 -4.85 4.10 17.77
CA GLY A 117 -5.35 3.97 19.15
C GLY A 117 -6.87 3.79 19.23
N LYS A 118 -7.65 4.47 18.38
CA LYS A 118 -9.12 4.35 18.31
C LYS A 118 -9.58 2.92 17.99
N TYR A 119 -8.80 2.19 17.19
CA TYR A 119 -9.09 0.82 16.78
C TYR A 119 -8.26 -0.25 17.51
N GLY A 120 -7.37 0.16 18.42
CA GLY A 120 -6.52 -0.76 19.20
C GLY A 120 -5.45 -1.46 18.37
N VAL A 121 -4.89 -0.81 17.34
CA VAL A 121 -3.88 -1.38 16.42
C VAL A 121 -2.50 -0.76 16.56
#